data_AF-A0A0R2MAC2-F1
#
_entry.id   AF-A0A0R2MAC2-F1
#
_cell.length_a   1.000
_cell.length_b   1.000
_cell.length_c   1.000
_cell.angle_alpha   90.00
_cell.angle_beta   90.00
_cell.angle_gamma   90.00
#
_symmetry.space_group_name_H-M   'P 1'
#
loop_
_entity.id
_entity.type
_entity.pdbx_description
1 polymer ?
#
loop_
_entity_poly.entity_id
_entity_poly.type
_entity_poly.pdbx_seq_one_letter_code
_entity_poly.pdbx_strand_id
1 'polypeptide(L)'
;MGVTRETFYGSDKIAVMPLDFYYPGKGKSGDLPPRKDFAGKWHPTLLKMMPNIQLTLLVGQYAMRVYLGKQRQKNLTMTVQNYADYLPTYFPLVHPSPLNYGWQNRNPWFQTQVVPELQKRVAQALK
;
A
#
# COMPACT_ATOMS: atom_id res chain seq x y z
N MET A 1 10.30 3.69 -0.60
CA MET A 1 10.42 3.55 0.86
C MET A 1 11.69 4.19 1.41
N GLY A 2 12.81 4.21 0.68
CA GLY A 2 14.05 4.82 1.19
C GLY A 2 14.76 3.95 2.24
N VAL A 3 14.60 2.63 2.13
CA VAL A 3 15.20 1.63 3.02
C VAL A 3 16.08 0.70 2.20
N THR A 4 17.08 0.08 2.84
CA THR A 4 17.92 -0.92 2.21
C THR A 4 17.18 -2.25 2.07
N ARG A 5 17.76 -3.17 1.29
CA ARG A 5 17.23 -4.53 1.13
C ARG A 5 17.25 -5.29 2.45
N GLU A 6 18.31 -5.09 3.24
CA GLU A 6 18.51 -5.73 4.55
C GLU A 6 17.46 -5.26 5.55
N THR A 7 17.13 -3.97 5.57
CA THR A 7 16.01 -3.46 6.38
C THR A 7 14.69 -4.07 5.93
N PHE A 8 14.47 -4.22 4.62
CA PHE A 8 13.20 -4.74 4.10
C PHE A 8 12.99 -6.24 4.33
N TYR A 9 14.01 -7.08 4.10
CA TYR A 9 13.90 -8.53 4.16
C TYR A 9 14.51 -9.17 5.41
N GLY A 10 15.41 -8.46 6.10
CA GLY A 10 16.18 -8.98 7.23
C GLY A 10 15.79 -8.41 8.60
N SER A 11 14.83 -7.48 8.66
CA SER A 11 14.31 -6.95 9.92
C SER A 11 12.93 -7.53 10.24
N ASP A 12 12.59 -7.57 11.52
CA ASP A 12 11.25 -7.87 12.05
C ASP A 12 10.33 -6.64 12.08
N LYS A 13 10.78 -5.50 11.52
CA LYS A 13 10.08 -4.22 11.55
C LYS A 13 9.08 -4.01 10.42
N ILE A 14 9.14 -4.85 9.38
CA ILE A 14 8.31 -4.69 8.17
C ILE A 14 7.52 -5.98 7.92
N ALA A 15 6.18 -5.86 7.96
CA ALA A 15 5.27 -6.93 7.57
C ALA A 15 4.76 -6.72 6.13
N VAL A 16 4.63 -7.81 5.36
CA VAL A 16 4.01 -7.80 4.04
C VAL A 16 2.76 -8.67 4.08
N MET A 17 1.59 -8.03 4.07
CA MET A 17 0.29 -8.71 4.18
C MET A 17 -0.58 -8.39 2.95
N PRO A 18 -0.52 -9.19 1.87
CA PRO A 18 -1.34 -8.96 0.68
C PRO A 18 -2.82 -9.27 0.95
N LEU A 19 -3.71 -8.76 0.09
CA LEU A 19 -5.16 -8.99 0.23
C LEU A 19 -5.59 -10.43 -0.02
N ASP A 20 -4.77 -11.20 -0.74
CA ASP A 20 -4.90 -12.62 -0.93
C ASP A 20 -3.51 -13.24 -0.74
N PHE A 21 -3.40 -14.30 0.07
CA PHE A 21 -2.12 -14.95 0.35
C PHE A 21 -1.73 -15.98 -0.70
N TYR A 22 -2.61 -16.22 -1.67
CA TYR A 22 -2.42 -17.22 -2.70
C TYR A 22 -2.40 -16.58 -4.07
N TYR A 23 -1.69 -17.23 -4.99
CA TYR A 23 -1.80 -16.92 -6.41
C TYR A 23 -3.26 -17.16 -6.88
N PRO A 24 -3.99 -16.13 -7.34
CA PRO A 24 -5.41 -16.27 -7.64
C PRO A 24 -5.68 -16.90 -9.01
N GLY A 25 -4.64 -17.18 -9.80
CA GLY A 25 -4.74 -17.69 -11.17
C GLY A 25 -4.48 -16.63 -12.24
N LYS A 26 -4.27 -17.09 -13.48
CA LYS A 26 -3.99 -16.23 -14.63
C LYS A 26 -5.27 -15.66 -15.23
N GLY A 27 -5.35 -14.33 -15.32
CA GLY A 27 -6.37 -13.59 -16.06
C GLY A 27 -5.89 -13.16 -17.46
N LYS A 28 -6.68 -12.31 -18.12
CA LYS A 28 -6.40 -11.86 -19.50
C LYS A 28 -5.17 -10.95 -19.63
N SER A 29 -4.92 -10.11 -18.64
CA SER A 29 -3.89 -9.05 -18.67
C SER A 29 -2.88 -9.15 -17.52
N GLY A 30 -2.86 -10.27 -16.80
CA GLY A 30 -2.13 -10.47 -15.55
C GLY A 30 -2.87 -11.43 -14.65
N ASP A 31 -2.66 -11.35 -13.36
CA ASP A 31 -3.31 -12.24 -12.40
C ASP A 31 -4.77 -11.84 -12.15
N LEU A 32 -5.58 -12.80 -11.73
CA LEU A 32 -6.94 -12.54 -11.26
C LEU A 32 -6.93 -11.61 -10.03
N PRO A 33 -8.02 -10.87 -9.77
CA PRO A 33 -8.11 -10.04 -8.58
C PRO A 33 -8.11 -10.88 -7.29
N PRO A 34 -7.69 -10.30 -6.14
CA PRO A 34 -7.77 -10.99 -4.86
C PRO A 34 -9.22 -11.36 -4.52
N ARG A 35 -9.41 -12.52 -3.88
CA ARG A 35 -10.74 -13.00 -3.46
C ARG A 35 -11.36 -12.03 -2.45
N LYS A 36 -12.63 -11.67 -2.66
CA LYS A 36 -13.30 -10.58 -1.92
C LYS A 36 -13.41 -10.84 -0.41
N ASP A 37 -13.61 -12.09 -0.02
CA ASP A 37 -13.82 -12.51 1.37
C ASP A 37 -12.52 -12.85 2.11
N PHE A 38 -11.40 -13.02 1.39
CA PHE A 38 -10.16 -13.51 1.96
C PHE A 38 -9.58 -12.57 3.02
N ALA A 39 -9.39 -11.29 2.68
CA ALA A 39 -8.85 -10.31 3.62
C ALA A 39 -9.73 -10.16 4.87
N GLY A 40 -11.06 -10.14 4.70
CA GLY A 40 -12.01 -10.04 5.81
C GLY A 40 -11.95 -11.22 6.78
N LYS A 41 -11.59 -12.42 6.30
CA LYS A 41 -11.42 -13.62 7.13
C LYS A 41 -10.14 -13.60 7.96
N TRP A 42 -9.03 -13.13 7.39
CA TRP A 42 -7.69 -13.36 7.97
C TRP A 42 -6.99 -12.12 8.50
N HIS A 43 -7.16 -10.96 7.86
CA HIS A 43 -6.43 -9.74 8.25
C HIS A 43 -6.76 -9.29 9.68
N PRO A 44 -8.01 -9.31 10.17
CA PRO A 44 -8.31 -8.87 11.54
C PRO A 44 -7.53 -9.64 12.61
N THR A 45 -7.39 -10.96 12.47
CA THR A 45 -6.66 -11.79 13.43
C THR A 45 -5.17 -11.51 13.39
N LEU A 46 -4.59 -11.39 12.19
CA LEU A 46 -3.16 -11.07 12.03
C LEU A 46 -2.81 -9.68 12.55
N LEU A 47 -3.66 -8.68 12.28
CA LEU A 47 -3.47 -7.31 12.76
C LEU A 47 -3.49 -7.24 14.30
N LYS A 48 -4.34 -8.04 14.97
CA LYS A 48 -4.32 -8.14 16.44
C LYS A 48 -3.00 -8.67 17.00
N MET A 49 -2.28 -9.48 16.22
CA MET A 49 -0.96 -10.01 16.59
C MET A 49 0.18 -9.03 16.30
N MET A 50 -0.11 -7.90 15.65
CA MET A 50 0.86 -6.85 15.31
C MET A 50 0.44 -5.52 15.96
N PRO A 51 0.42 -5.42 17.31
CA PRO A 51 -0.12 -4.26 18.01
C PRO A 51 0.69 -2.97 17.81
N ASN A 52 1.95 -3.09 17.34
CA ASN A 52 2.89 -1.98 17.24
C ASN A 52 2.99 -1.37 15.84
N ILE A 53 2.04 -1.64 14.94
CA ILE A 53 2.04 -1.06 13.59
C ILE A 53 1.95 0.48 13.68
N GLN A 54 3.01 1.15 13.21
CA GLN A 54 3.08 2.62 13.18
C GLN A 54 2.52 3.23 11.89
N LEU A 55 2.57 2.48 10.78
CA LEU A 55 2.16 2.96 9.46
C LEU A 55 1.78 1.77 8.58
N THR A 56 0.64 1.86 7.88
CA THR A 56 0.22 0.85 6.90
C THR A 56 0.28 1.41 5.48
N LEU A 57 1.09 0.81 4.62
CA LEU A 57 1.19 1.20 3.21
C LEU A 57 0.11 0.49 2.37
N LEU A 58 -0.80 1.25 1.77
CA LEU A 58 -1.89 0.70 0.94
C LEU A 58 -1.50 0.78 -0.54
N VAL A 59 -0.90 -0.29 -1.06
CA VAL A 59 -0.39 -0.34 -2.43
C VAL A 59 -1.48 -0.82 -3.41
N GLY A 60 -1.91 0.09 -4.29
CA GLY A 60 -2.87 -0.19 -5.36
C GLY A 60 -4.34 -0.09 -4.95
N GLN A 61 -5.20 -0.06 -5.97
CA GLN A 61 -6.63 0.22 -5.80
C GLN A 61 -7.37 -0.80 -4.93
N TYR A 62 -6.97 -2.07 -4.95
CA TYR A 62 -7.63 -3.12 -4.19
C TYR A 62 -7.40 -2.91 -2.69
N ALA A 63 -6.14 -2.66 -2.28
CA ALA A 63 -5.77 -2.40 -0.89
C ALA A 63 -6.52 -1.17 -0.36
N MET A 64 -6.49 -0.07 -1.11
CA MET A 64 -7.24 1.13 -0.76
C MET A 64 -8.73 0.84 -0.60
N ARG A 65 -9.34 0.08 -1.52
CA ARG A 65 -10.78 -0.23 -1.45
C ARG A 65 -11.15 -0.98 -0.19
N VAL A 66 -10.34 -1.95 0.21
CA VAL A 66 -10.58 -2.76 1.41
C VAL A 66 -10.42 -1.92 2.68
N TYR A 67 -9.33 -1.16 2.80
CA TYR A 67 -8.97 -0.48 4.05
C TYR A 67 -9.62 0.89 4.21
N LEU A 68 -9.77 1.66 3.13
CA LEU A 68 -10.33 3.01 3.19
C LEU A 68 -11.83 3.04 2.85
N GLY A 69 -12.36 2.00 2.19
CA GLY A 69 -13.79 1.86 1.94
C GLY A 69 -14.42 3.08 1.26
N LYS A 70 -15.34 3.75 1.98
CA LYS A 70 -16.05 4.98 1.56
C LYS A 70 -15.24 6.26 1.77
N GLN A 71 -14.17 6.24 2.58
CA GLN A 71 -13.33 7.40 2.85
C GLN A 71 -12.39 7.73 1.68
N ARG A 72 -12.24 6.82 0.71
CA ARG A 72 -11.43 7.08 -0.48
C ARG A 72 -12.00 8.23 -1.29
N GLN A 73 -11.08 8.95 -1.93
CA GLN A 73 -11.42 9.86 -3.01
C GLN A 73 -12.03 9.11 -4.21
N LYS A 74 -12.56 9.88 -5.18
CA LYS A 74 -13.30 9.36 -6.35
C LYS A 74 -12.53 8.34 -7.20
N ASN A 75 -11.20 8.38 -7.20
CA ASN A 75 -10.35 7.45 -7.94
C ASN A 75 -8.97 7.26 -7.29
N LEU A 76 -8.17 6.35 -7.84
CA LEU A 76 -6.80 6.03 -7.38
C LEU A 76 -5.92 7.29 -7.31
N THR A 77 -5.88 8.07 -8.39
CA THR A 77 -5.04 9.27 -8.49
C THR A 77 -5.35 10.26 -7.38
N MET A 78 -6.62 10.60 -7.17
CA MET A 78 -7.02 11.51 -6.11
C MET A 78 -6.78 10.93 -4.72
N THR A 79 -6.95 9.63 -4.52
CA THR A 79 -6.68 9.00 -3.22
C THR A 79 -5.20 9.12 -2.87
N VAL A 80 -4.31 8.89 -3.85
CA VAL A 80 -2.86 9.04 -3.67
C VAL A 80 -2.45 10.51 -3.54
N GLN A 81 -3.08 11.41 -4.29
CA GLN A 81 -2.78 12.85 -4.22
C GLN A 81 -3.13 13.44 -2.85
N ASN A 82 -4.23 13.00 -2.25
CA ASN A 82 -4.69 13.43 -0.93
C ASN A 82 -4.26 12.42 0.15
N TYR A 83 -3.04 11.88 0.07
CA TYR A 83 -2.55 10.87 1.02
C TYR A 83 -2.59 11.36 2.48
N ALA A 84 -2.47 12.67 2.69
CA ALA A 84 -2.46 13.30 4.01
C ALA A 84 -3.75 13.05 4.80
N ASP A 85 -4.89 12.91 4.12
CA ASP A 85 -6.21 12.65 4.73
C ASP A 85 -6.26 11.32 5.49
N TYR A 86 -5.35 10.39 5.19
CA TYR A 86 -5.33 9.04 5.75
C TYR A 86 -4.20 8.81 6.76
N LEU A 87 -3.33 9.80 6.94
CA LEU A 87 -2.26 9.77 7.93
C LEU A 87 -2.80 9.97 9.35
N PRO A 88 -2.12 9.44 10.38
CA PRO A 88 -0.88 8.65 10.33
C PRO A 88 -1.09 7.16 10.01
N THR A 89 -2.33 6.69 9.99
CA THR A 89 -2.64 5.25 9.95
C THR A 89 -2.31 4.60 8.60
N TYR A 90 -2.72 5.24 7.50
CA TYR A 90 -2.59 4.69 6.15
C TYR A 90 -1.84 5.63 5.21
N PHE A 91 -1.03 5.04 4.33
CA PHE A 91 -0.39 5.76 3.24
C PHE A 91 -0.76 5.11 1.89
N PRO A 92 -1.71 5.68 1.11
CA PRO A 92 -2.08 5.15 -0.19
C PRO A 92 -0.99 5.39 -1.25
N LEU A 93 -0.64 4.34 -2.00
CA LEU A 93 0.37 4.38 -3.06
C LEU A 93 -0.13 3.70 -4.34
N VAL A 94 0.31 4.18 -5.50
CA VAL A 94 0.19 3.40 -6.75
C VAL A 94 1.12 2.18 -6.71
N HIS A 95 0.79 1.13 -7.47
CA HIS A 95 1.65 -0.06 -7.55
C HIS A 95 2.99 0.27 -8.22
N PRO A 96 4.14 -0.21 -7.72
CA PRO A 96 5.46 0.04 -8.32
C PRO A 96 5.72 -0.81 -9.58
N SER A 97 4.69 -1.10 -10.39
CA SER A 97 4.81 -1.88 -11.63
C SER A 97 5.21 -0.97 -12.80
N PRO A 98 5.98 -1.48 -13.80
CA PRO A 98 6.24 -0.77 -15.04
C PRO A 98 4.98 -0.25 -15.75
N LEU A 99 3.84 -0.92 -15.55
CA LEU A 99 2.54 -0.49 -16.08
C LEU A 99 2.11 0.90 -15.57
N ASN A 100 2.65 1.37 -14.45
CA ASN A 100 2.37 2.70 -13.89
C ASN A 100 3.37 3.78 -14.32
N TYR A 101 4.36 3.51 -15.16
CA TYR A 101 5.29 4.55 -15.62
C TYR A 101 4.59 5.67 -16.39
N GLY A 102 3.67 5.32 -17.30
CA GLY A 102 2.86 6.31 -17.99
C GLY A 102 1.97 7.14 -17.05
N TRP A 103 1.51 6.55 -15.94
CA TRP A 103 0.79 7.29 -14.90
C TRP A 103 1.71 8.24 -14.14
N GLN A 104 2.92 7.81 -13.75
CA GLN A 104 3.88 8.65 -13.03
C GLN A 104 4.36 9.84 -13.87
N ASN A 105 4.59 9.64 -15.17
CA ASN A 105 4.96 10.73 -16.08
C ASN A 105 3.88 11.81 -16.20
N ARG A 106 2.60 11.41 -16.13
CA ARG A 106 1.47 12.35 -16.10
C ARG A 106 1.21 12.97 -14.71
N ASN A 107 1.82 12.42 -13.66
CA ASN A 107 1.61 12.82 -12.27
C ASN A 107 2.97 13.04 -11.58
N PRO A 108 3.77 14.03 -12.04
CA PRO A 108 5.14 14.24 -11.53
C PRO A 108 5.19 14.55 -10.03
N TRP A 109 4.11 15.12 -9.48
CA TRP A 109 3.92 15.34 -8.04
C TRP A 109 4.05 14.06 -7.20
N PHE A 110 3.83 12.88 -7.77
CA PHE A 110 4.04 11.62 -7.06
C PHE A 110 5.51 11.48 -6.64
N GLN A 111 6.44 11.72 -7.56
CA GLN A 111 7.87 11.61 -7.27
C GLN A 111 8.40 12.79 -6.46
N THR A 112 7.89 14.01 -6.70
CA THR A 112 8.42 15.21 -6.03
C THR A 112 7.80 15.52 -4.69
N GLN A 113 6.61 14.98 -4.37
CA GLN A 113 5.89 15.28 -3.12
C GLN A 113 5.55 14.01 -2.33
N VAL A 114 4.96 13.00 -2.97
CA VAL A 114 4.48 11.79 -2.27
C VAL A 114 5.63 10.89 -1.84
N VAL A 115 6.60 10.63 -2.72
CA VAL A 115 7.74 9.76 -2.40
C VAL A 115 8.62 10.32 -1.28
N PRO A 116 8.99 11.61 -1.25
CA PRO A 116 9.73 12.19 -0.12
C PRO A 116 8.99 12.07 1.22
N GLU A 117 7.69 12.35 1.24
CA GLU A 117 6.90 12.22 2.47
C GLU A 117 6.77 10.74 2.89
N LEU A 118 6.61 9.82 1.94
CA LEU A 118 6.66 8.37 2.21
C LEU A 118 7.97 7.98 2.90
N GLN A 119 9.11 8.42 2.37
CA GLN A 119 10.43 8.11 2.93
C GLN A 119 10.56 8.65 4.36
N LYS A 120 10.12 9.90 4.59
CA LYS A 120 10.10 10.51 5.92
C LYS A 120 9.25 9.72 6.91
N ARG A 121 8.02 9.33 6.53
CA ARG A 121 7.11 8.56 7.40
C ARG A 121 7.62 7.17 7.69
N VAL A 122 8.17 6.48 6.69
CA VAL A 122 8.81 5.17 6.88
C VAL A 122 10.02 5.28 7.81
N ALA A 123 10.87 6.30 7.64
CA ALA A 123 12.00 6.53 8.53
C ALA A 123 11.57 6.83 9.97
N GLN A 124 10.45 7.52 10.17
CA GLN A 124 9.87 7.75 11.50
C GLN A 124 9.31 6.46 12.11
N ALA A 125 8.61 5.64 11.32
CA ALA A 125 8.00 4.38 11.77
C ALA A 125 9.02 3.28 12.13
N LEU A 126 10.25 3.36 11.61
CA LEU A 126 11.31 2.38 11.86
C LEU A 126 12.21 2.70 13.07
N LYS A 127 12.04 3.87 13.67
CA LYS A 127 12.71 4.26 14.92
C LYS A 127 12.06 3.54 16.09
#